data_AF-A0A382DBX7-F1
#
_entry.id   AF-A0A382DBX7-F1
#
_cell.length_a   1.000
_cell.length_b   1.000
_cell.length_c   1.000
_cell.angle_alpha   90.00
_cell.angle_beta   90.00
_cell.angle_gamma   90.00
#
_symmetry.space_group_name_H-M   'P 1'
#
loop_
_entity.id
_entity.type
_entity.pdbx_description
1 polymer ?
#
loop_
_entity_poly.entity_id
_entity_poly.type
_entity_poly.pdbx_seq_one_letter_code
_entity_poly.pdbx_strand_id
1 'polypeptide(L)'
;MAFVIITTIIVIGTVLFNLVTPWWFTPLASNWGSLDQTIIITLWVTGVAFVLISAFILYCVVKFRYREDRKAKYEPENPKLELWLTVVTTIGVVIMLAPGLVAWQDYIDLPEDALEVEGVGQQWTWSYRFPGEDGIYGNTNGRLISSKNTFGI
;
A
#
# COMPACT_ATOMS: atom_id res chain seq x y z
N MET A 1 14.89 30.64 0.24
CA MET A 1 15.08 30.15 -1.15
C MET A 1 15.63 28.73 -1.18
N ALA A 2 16.66 28.38 -0.40
CA ALA A 2 17.20 27.02 -0.34
C ALA A 2 16.13 25.94 -0.11
N PHE A 3 15.23 26.12 0.86
CA PHE A 3 14.11 25.19 1.10
C PHE A 3 13.27 24.92 -0.15
N VAL A 4 12.81 25.96 -0.84
CA VAL A 4 11.99 25.83 -2.06
C VAL A 4 12.72 25.03 -3.12
N ILE A 5 14.01 25.32 -3.34
CA ILE A 5 14.82 24.65 -4.35
C ILE A 5 15.00 23.17 -3.98
N ILE A 6 15.41 22.88 -2.75
CA ILE A 6 15.65 21.51 -2.27
C ILE A 6 14.37 20.69 -2.34
N THR A 7 13.26 21.21 -1.82
CA THR A 7 11.97 20.51 -1.84
C THR A 7 11.47 20.30 -3.27
N THR A 8 11.66 21.27 -4.17
CA THR A 8 11.30 21.10 -5.59
C THR A 8 12.11 19.98 -6.24
N ILE A 9 13.43 19.94 -6.00
CA ILE A 9 14.30 18.87 -6.51
C ILE A 9 13.86 17.51 -5.96
N ILE A 10 13.54 17.42 -4.67
CA ILE A 10 13.06 16.18 -4.06
C ILE A 10 11.75 15.73 -4.70
N VAL A 11 10.76 16.62 -4.85
CA VAL A 11 9.45 16.26 -5.43
C VAL A 11 9.60 15.80 -6.87
N ILE A 12 10.34 16.55 -7.70
CA ILE A 12 10.60 16.18 -9.09
C ILE A 12 11.38 14.87 -9.15
N GLY A 13 12.41 14.73 -8.32
CA GLY A 13 13.23 13.53 -8.22
C GLY A 13 12.42 12.29 -7.86
N THR A 14 11.52 12.39 -6.88
CA THR A 14 10.62 11.30 -6.47
C THR A 14 9.67 10.89 -7.60
N VAL A 15 9.06 11.86 -8.29
CA VAL A 15 8.15 11.58 -9.41
C VAL A 15 8.90 10.92 -10.56
N LEU A 16 10.05 11.47 -10.97
CA LEU A 16 10.88 10.89 -12.02
C LEU A 16 11.39 9.49 -11.63
N PHE A 17 11.83 9.32 -10.39
CA PHE A 17 12.27 8.03 -9.88
C PHE A 17 11.15 7.00 -9.97
N ASN A 18 9.92 7.33 -9.57
CA ASN A 18 8.79 6.41 -9.67
C ASN A 18 8.49 6.00 -11.13
N LEU A 19 8.58 6.93 -12.09
CA LEU A 19 8.31 6.66 -13.51
C LEU A 19 9.38 5.81 -14.21
N VAL A 20 10.65 5.96 -13.82
CA VAL A 20 11.79 5.31 -14.50
C VAL A 20 12.27 4.04 -13.77
N THR A 21 11.93 3.91 -12.49
CA THR A 21 12.32 2.79 -11.65
C THR A 21 11.89 1.45 -12.26
N PRO A 22 12.79 0.46 -12.41
CA PRO A 22 12.41 -0.89 -12.84
C PRO A 22 11.79 -1.73 -11.73
N TRP A 23 11.61 -1.19 -10.52
CA TRP A 23 11.18 -1.88 -9.31
C TRP A 23 9.65 -1.88 -9.21
N TRP A 24 8.99 -2.13 -10.34
CA TRP A 24 7.55 -2.37 -10.40
C TRP A 24 7.26 -3.83 -10.08
N PHE A 25 5.97 -4.17 -10.00
CA PHE A 25 5.53 -5.54 -9.83
C PHE A 25 6.13 -6.46 -10.89
N THR A 26 6.48 -7.68 -10.45
CA THR A 26 6.75 -8.77 -11.39
C THR A 26 5.50 -9.08 -12.20
N PRO A 27 5.62 -9.64 -13.42
CA PRO A 27 4.46 -10.07 -14.19
C PRO A 27 3.53 -10.95 -13.34
N LEU A 28 2.22 -10.71 -13.44
CA LEU A 28 1.20 -11.49 -12.76
C LEU A 28 1.31 -12.97 -13.16
N ALA A 29 1.52 -13.84 -12.16
CA ALA A 29 1.59 -15.29 -12.32
C ALA A 29 0.30 -16.00 -11.88
N SER A 30 -0.71 -15.25 -11.47
CA SER A 30 -1.96 -15.73 -10.86
C SER A 30 -3.15 -14.86 -11.29
N ASN A 31 -4.35 -15.24 -10.86
CA ASN A 31 -5.60 -14.49 -11.07
C ASN A 31 -5.76 -13.27 -10.14
N TRP A 32 -4.78 -12.94 -9.30
CA TRP A 32 -4.84 -11.90 -8.27
C TRP A 32 -4.63 -10.46 -8.79
N GLY A 33 -5.02 -10.18 -10.04
CA GLY A 33 -4.84 -8.85 -10.66
C GLY A 33 -5.58 -7.71 -9.95
N SER A 34 -6.64 -8.03 -9.19
CA SER A 34 -7.39 -7.06 -8.38
C SER A 34 -6.56 -6.46 -7.23
N LEU A 35 -5.64 -7.23 -6.65
CA LEU A 35 -4.72 -6.75 -5.62
C LEU A 35 -3.72 -5.76 -6.21
N ASP A 36 -3.08 -6.12 -7.33
CA ASP A 36 -2.15 -5.25 -8.05
C ASP A 36 -2.83 -3.94 -8.44
N GLN A 37 -4.06 -4.01 -8.96
CA GLN A 37 -4.84 -2.83 -9.31
C GLN A 37 -5.12 -1.94 -8.10
N THR A 38 -5.46 -2.52 -6.94
CA THR A 38 -5.68 -1.77 -5.70
C THR A 38 -4.41 -1.02 -5.26
N ILE A 39 -3.25 -1.66 -5.37
CA ILE A 39 -1.98 -1.01 -5.03
C ILE A 39 -1.65 0.10 -6.02
N ILE A 40 -1.88 -0.12 -7.33
CA ILE A 40 -1.68 0.90 -8.37
C ILE A 40 -2.59 2.11 -8.15
N ILE A 41 -3.88 1.91 -7.86
CA ILE A 41 -4.81 3.00 -7.54
C ILE A 41 -4.31 3.79 -6.34
N THR A 42 -3.92 3.09 -5.26
CA THR A 42 -3.37 3.70 -4.05
C THR A 42 -2.14 4.55 -4.36
N LEU A 43 -1.21 4.02 -5.15
CA LEU A 43 0.02 4.71 -5.56
C LEU A 43 -0.30 6.00 -6.32
N TRP A 44 -1.18 5.95 -7.31
CA TRP A 44 -1.50 7.14 -8.11
C TRP A 44 -2.29 8.18 -7.34
N VAL A 45 -3.28 7.78 -6.54
CA VAL A 45 -4.07 8.73 -5.73
C VAL A 45 -3.18 9.43 -4.70
N THR A 46 -2.36 8.68 -3.96
CA THR A 46 -1.44 9.25 -2.98
C THR A 46 -0.31 10.05 -3.64
N GLY A 47 0.18 9.61 -4.81
CA GLY A 47 1.17 10.33 -5.60
C GLY A 47 0.66 11.69 -6.10
N VAL A 48 -0.57 11.75 -6.61
CA VAL A 48 -1.21 13.02 -7.01
C VAL A 48 -1.39 13.93 -5.80
N ALA A 49 -1.89 13.40 -4.68
CA ALA A 49 -2.04 14.17 -3.45
C ALA A 49 -0.69 14.71 -2.94
N PHE A 50 0.37 13.91 -2.98
CA PHE A 50 1.73 14.30 -2.62
C PHE A 50 2.22 15.47 -3.48
N VAL A 51 2.03 15.42 -4.80
CA VAL A 51 2.42 16.51 -5.71
C VAL A 51 1.61 17.77 -5.44
N LEU A 52 0.30 17.67 -5.26
CA LEU A 52 -0.59 18.81 -4.99
C LEU A 52 -0.24 19.50 -3.67
N ILE A 53 -0.07 18.74 -2.59
CA ILE A 53 0.29 19.28 -1.27
C ILE A 53 1.68 19.92 -1.32
N SER A 54 2.64 19.25 -1.97
CA SER A 54 3.99 19.80 -2.11
C SER A 54 4.00 21.10 -2.92
N ALA A 55 3.26 21.15 -4.04
CA ALA A 55 3.11 22.35 -4.85
C ALA A 55 2.43 23.48 -4.06
N PHE A 56 1.42 23.16 -3.25
CA PHE A 56 0.76 24.14 -2.38
C PHE A 56 1.71 24.71 -1.31
N ILE A 57 2.52 23.87 -0.67
CA ILE A 57 3.53 24.31 0.30
C ILE A 57 4.56 25.22 -0.38
N LEU A 58 5.08 24.82 -1.54
CA LEU A 58 6.02 25.62 -2.32
C LEU A 58 5.42 26.98 -2.71
N TYR A 59 4.18 26.99 -3.19
CA TYR A 59 3.42 28.20 -3.49
C TYR A 59 3.33 29.10 -2.25
N CYS A 60 2.95 28.55 -1.10
CA CYS A 60 2.83 29.30 0.15
C CYS A 60 4.16 29.94 0.58
N VAL A 61 5.26 29.18 0.54
CA VAL A 61 6.58 29.70 0.90
C VAL A 61 7.03 30.82 -0.04
N VAL A 62 6.77 30.71 -1.34
CA VAL A 62 7.17 31.74 -2.32
C VAL A 62 6.29 32.99 -2.23
N LYS A 63 4.96 32.81 -2.15
CA LYS A 63 3.95 33.88 -2.17
C LYS A 63 3.92 34.64 -0.84
N PHE A 64 3.93 33.92 0.28
CA PHE A 64 3.83 34.44 1.63
C PHE A 64 5.20 34.57 2.34
N ARG A 65 6.30 34.61 1.57
CA ARG A 65 7.63 34.94 2.12
C ARG A 65 7.58 36.26 2.90
N TYR A 66 8.38 36.32 3.97
CA TYR A 66 8.54 37.52 4.78
C TYR A 66 8.88 38.75 3.91
N ARG A 67 8.18 39.86 4.20
CA ARG A 67 8.47 41.21 3.69
C ARG A 67 8.13 42.18 4.80
N GLU A 68 9.00 43.17 5.02
CA GLU A 68 8.85 44.17 6.07
C GLU A 68 7.49 44.90 5.99
N ASP A 69 7.01 45.13 4.76
CA ASP A 69 5.77 45.86 4.49
C ASP A 69 4.49 45.00 4.62
N ARG A 70 4.61 43.68 4.83
CA ARG A 70 3.46 42.76 4.90
C ARG A 70 3.21 42.27 6.32
N LYS A 71 2.00 42.55 6.81
CA LYS A 71 1.47 41.94 8.03
C LYS A 71 0.68 40.67 7.71
N ALA A 72 0.80 39.65 8.56
CA ALA A 72 0.00 38.45 8.45
C ALA A 72 -1.48 38.78 8.70
N LYS A 73 -2.37 38.22 7.87
CA LYS A 73 -3.81 38.27 8.11
C LYS A 73 -4.14 37.24 9.19
N TYR A 74 -4.81 37.67 10.26
CA TYR A 74 -5.33 36.76 11.27
C TYR A 74 -6.71 36.26 10.85
N GLU A 75 -6.77 35.00 10.43
CA GLU A 75 -7.99 34.31 10.01
C GLU A 75 -7.89 32.85 10.48
N PRO A 76 -8.30 32.56 11.72
CA PRO A 76 -8.04 31.26 12.35
C PRO A 76 -9.00 30.16 11.87
N GLU A 77 -10.22 30.52 11.46
CA GLU A 77 -11.26 29.57 11.06
C GLU A 77 -11.84 29.92 9.70
N ASN A 78 -12.16 28.90 8.91
CA ASN A 78 -12.91 29.07 7.68
C ASN A 78 -13.78 27.83 7.45
N PRO A 79 -15.03 27.84 7.98
CA PRO A 79 -15.90 26.66 7.94
C PRO A 79 -16.18 26.15 6.52
N LYS A 80 -16.21 27.05 5.52
CA LYS A 80 -16.43 26.67 4.12
C LYS A 80 -15.25 25.92 3.54
N LEU A 81 -14.03 26.37 3.84
CA LEU A 81 -12.79 25.71 3.40
C LEU A 81 -12.61 24.36 4.10
N GLU A 82 -12.85 24.33 5.41
CA GLU A 82 -12.78 23.11 6.21
C GLU A 82 -13.73 22.05 5.67
N LEU A 83 -15.01 22.39 5.47
CA LEU A 83 -16.00 21.46 4.90
C LEU A 83 -15.57 20.94 3.52
N TRP A 84 -15.10 21.83 2.65
CA TRP A 84 -14.67 21.43 1.31
C TRP A 84 -13.47 20.47 1.36
N LEU A 85 -12.47 20.75 2.19
CA LEU A 85 -11.32 19.87 2.39
C LEU A 85 -11.74 18.52 2.98
N THR A 86 -12.64 18.49 3.95
CA THR A 86 -13.17 17.25 4.54
C THR A 86 -13.88 16.40 3.50
N VAL A 87 -14.74 16.99 2.67
CA VAL A 87 -15.46 16.27 1.62
C VAL A 87 -14.50 15.70 0.58
N VAL A 88 -13.56 16.52 0.08
CA VAL A 88 -12.58 16.08 -0.93
C VAL A 88 -11.69 14.94 -0.39
N THR A 89 -11.19 15.08 0.84
CA THR A 89 -10.36 14.04 1.47
C THR A 89 -11.14 12.76 1.71
N THR A 90 -12.40 12.86 2.15
CA THR A 90 -13.27 11.71 2.36
C THR A 90 -13.53 10.97 1.04
N ILE A 91 -13.83 11.68 -0.05
CA ILE A 91 -14.00 11.08 -1.38
C ILE A 91 -12.72 10.36 -1.81
N GLY A 92 -11.54 10.99 -1.63
CA GLY A 92 -10.26 10.37 -1.95
C GLY A 92 -10.04 9.05 -1.19
N VAL A 93 -10.33 9.03 0.11
CA VAL A 93 -10.23 7.82 0.94
C VAL A 93 -11.21 6.74 0.48
N VAL A 94 -12.47 7.10 0.17
CA VAL A 94 -13.46 6.13 -0.32
C VAL A 94 -13.03 5.50 -1.64
N ILE A 95 -12.51 6.30 -2.58
CA ILE A 95 -11.99 5.80 -3.87
C ILE A 95 -10.83 4.81 -3.67
N MET A 96 -9.99 5.03 -2.66
CA MET A 96 -8.89 4.11 -2.34
C MET A 96 -9.37 2.83 -1.66
N LEU A 97 -10.32 2.94 -0.72
CA LEU A 97 -10.76 1.81 0.09
C LEU A 97 -11.75 0.89 -0.62
N ALA A 98 -12.64 1.42 -1.46
CA ALA A 98 -13.70 0.62 -2.07
C ALA A 98 -13.16 -0.52 -2.96
N PRO A 99 -12.17 -0.31 -3.86
CA PRO A 99 -11.55 -1.41 -4.62
C PRO A 99 -10.83 -2.42 -3.72
N GLY A 100 -10.18 -1.94 -2.66
CA GLY A 100 -9.47 -2.80 -1.71
C GLY A 100 -10.40 -3.72 -0.92
N LEU A 101 -11.61 -3.26 -0.60
CA LEU A 101 -12.65 -4.09 0.04
C LEU A 101 -13.12 -5.23 -0.87
N VAL A 102 -13.29 -4.95 -2.18
CA VAL A 102 -13.66 -5.98 -3.16
C VAL A 102 -12.53 -6.98 -3.33
N ALA A 103 -11.29 -6.52 -3.51
CA ALA A 103 -10.14 -7.41 -3.64
C ALA A 103 -9.91 -8.25 -2.36
N TRP A 104 -10.22 -7.69 -1.19
CA TRP A 104 -10.18 -8.44 0.07
C TRP A 104 -11.24 -9.53 0.13
N GLN A 105 -12.46 -9.25 -0.35
CA GLN A 105 -13.52 -10.25 -0.43
C GLN A 105 -13.10 -11.42 -1.34
N ASP A 106 -12.55 -11.13 -2.51
CA ASP A 106 -12.02 -12.15 -3.42
C ASP A 106 -10.89 -12.97 -2.77
N TYR A 107 -10.09 -12.34 -1.89
CA TYR A 107 -8.97 -12.99 -1.21
C TYR A 107 -9.38 -14.01 -0.15
N ILE A 108 -10.44 -13.72 0.60
CA ILE A 108 -10.89 -14.58 1.70
C ILE A 108 -11.86 -15.68 1.25
N ASP A 109 -12.38 -15.60 0.02
CA ASP A 109 -13.27 -16.61 -0.55
C ASP A 109 -12.44 -17.74 -1.17
N LEU A 110 -12.31 -18.85 -0.44
CA LEU A 110 -11.53 -19.99 -0.91
C LEU A 110 -12.30 -20.74 -2.00
N PRO A 111 -11.67 -21.05 -3.15
CA PRO A 111 -12.28 -21.92 -4.16
C PRO A 111 -12.59 -23.29 -3.57
N GLU A 112 -13.74 -23.87 -3.94
CA GLU A 112 -14.14 -25.21 -3.50
C GLU A 112 -13.20 -26.32 -4.01
N ASP A 113 -12.47 -26.06 -5.10
CA ASP A 113 -11.53 -26.95 -5.76
C ASP A 113 -10.05 -26.66 -5.42
N ALA A 114 -9.80 -25.93 -4.33
CA ALA A 114 -8.45 -25.59 -3.90
C ALA A 114 -7.62 -26.82 -3.50
N LEU A 115 -6.38 -26.88 -3.97
CA LEU A 115 -5.41 -27.85 -3.49
C LEU A 115 -4.94 -27.47 -2.09
N GLU A 116 -5.28 -28.29 -1.09
CA GLU A 116 -4.74 -28.12 0.26
C GLU A 116 -3.28 -28.54 0.32
N VAL A 117 -2.43 -27.68 0.90
CA VAL A 117 -1.01 -27.95 1.16
C VAL A 117 -0.68 -27.52 2.57
N GLU A 118 -0.16 -28.43 3.39
CA GLU A 118 0.34 -28.08 4.71
C GLU A 118 1.82 -27.69 4.63
N GLY A 119 2.12 -26.45 5.03
CA GLY A 119 3.48 -25.93 5.15
C GLY A 119 3.93 -25.81 6.60
N VAL A 120 5.09 -26.37 6.94
CA VAL A 120 5.72 -26.25 8.25
C VAL A 120 7.02 -25.47 8.13
N GLY A 121 7.11 -24.36 8.86
CA GLY A 121 8.31 -23.54 8.96
C GLY A 121 9.24 -24.01 10.07
N GLN A 122 10.52 -24.18 9.75
CA GLN A 122 11.61 -24.51 10.67
C GLN A 122 12.74 -23.48 10.50
N GLN A 123 13.62 -23.35 11.48
CA GLN A 123 14.83 -22.53 11.33
C GLN A 123 15.89 -23.36 10.57
N TRP A 124 16.27 -23.10 9.32
CA TRP A 124 15.84 -22.07 8.34
C TRP A 124 15.28 -22.71 7.06
N THR A 125 14.38 -23.67 7.21
CA THR A 125 13.83 -24.47 6.09
C THR A 125 12.30 -24.52 6.15
N TRP A 126 11.68 -24.77 5.00
CA TRP A 126 10.25 -25.01 4.88
C TRP A 126 10.02 -26.43 4.39
N SER A 127 9.11 -27.16 5.02
CA SER A 127 8.65 -28.47 4.56
C SER A 127 7.20 -28.36 4.14
N TYR A 128 6.82 -29.04 3.05
CA TYR A 128 5.45 -29.06 2.54
C TYR A 128 4.97 -30.50 2.42
N ARG A 129 3.71 -30.76 2.76
CA ARG A 129 3.05 -32.04 2.52
C ARG A 129 1.71 -31.84 1.83
N PHE A 130 1.38 -32.78 0.95
CA PHE A 130 0.10 -32.87 0.27
C PHE A 130 -0.76 -33.93 1.00
N PRO A 131 -2.10 -33.81 0.94
CA PRO A 131 -2.98 -34.85 1.44
C PRO A 131 -2.83 -36.14 0.62
N GLY A 132 -3.27 -37.26 1.19
CA GLY A 132 -3.36 -38.53 0.46
C GLY A 132 -4.38 -38.46 -0.69
N GLU A 133 -4.50 -39.54 -1.48
CA GLU A 133 -5.55 -39.66 -2.51
C GLU A 133 -6.97 -39.57 -1.92
N ASP A 134 -7.11 -39.85 -0.62
CA ASP A 134 -8.33 -39.72 0.17
C ASP A 134 -8.62 -38.28 0.65
N GLY A 135 -7.73 -37.33 0.36
CA GLY A 135 -7.86 -35.93 0.79
C GLY A 135 -7.54 -35.71 2.28
N ILE A 136 -7.05 -36.73 2.99
CA ILE A 136 -6.84 -36.66 4.44
C ILE A 136 -5.33 -36.66 4.75
N TYR A 137 -4.92 -35.84 5.69
CA TYR A 137 -3.54 -35.85 6.20
C TYR A 137 -3.31 -36.99 7.18
N GLY A 138 -2.12 -37.60 7.10
CA GLY A 138 -1.66 -38.56 8.11
C GLY A 138 -1.58 -37.92 9.51
N ASN A 139 -1.90 -38.71 10.53
CA ASN A 139 -1.87 -38.26 11.93
C ASN A 139 -0.49 -37.69 12.31
N THR A 140 -0.50 -36.54 12.98
CA THR A 140 0.71 -35.88 13.48
C THR A 140 0.74 -35.91 15.00
N ASN A 141 1.90 -36.21 15.58
CA ASN A 141 2.13 -36.11 17.02
C ASN A 141 3.27 -35.14 17.33
N GLY A 142 2.97 -34.11 18.13
CA GLY A 142 3.95 -33.10 18.53
C GLY A 142 5.20 -33.66 19.24
N ARG A 143 5.11 -34.83 19.87
CA ARG A 143 6.26 -35.50 20.51
C ARG A 143 7.24 -36.12 19.52
N LEU A 144 6.79 -36.38 18.29
CA LEU A 144 7.61 -36.97 17.23
C LEU A 144 8.29 -35.89 16.36
N ILE A 145 7.90 -34.61 16.55
CA ILE A 145 8.48 -33.50 15.81
C ILE A 145 9.95 -33.33 16.20
N SER A 146 10.82 -33.36 15.20
CA SER A 146 12.26 -33.13 15.36
C SER A 146 12.85 -32.55 14.08
N SER A 147 14.15 -32.21 14.11
CA SER A 147 14.86 -31.73 12.93
C SER A 147 14.89 -32.73 11.76
N LYS A 148 14.65 -34.02 12.03
CA LYS A 148 14.57 -35.08 11.01
C LYS A 148 13.14 -35.52 10.69
N ASN A 149 12.17 -35.15 11.51
CA ASN A 149 10.75 -35.47 11.34
C ASN A 149 9.93 -34.20 11.55
N THR A 150 9.82 -33.39 10.50
CA THR A 150 9.17 -32.07 10.57
C THR A 150 7.67 -32.17 10.83
N PHE A 151 7.02 -33.22 10.32
CA PHE A 151 5.57 -33.40 10.38
C PHE A 151 5.11 -34.30 11.53
N GLY A 152 6.04 -34.86 12.32
CA GLY A 152 5.73 -35.71 13.47
C GLY A 152 4.86 -36.92 13.11
N ILE A 153 5.03 -37.46 11.91
CA ILE A 153 4.37 -38.68 11.39
C ILE A 153 5.18 -39.90 11.83
#